data_AF-A0A1N7STF4-F1
#
_entry.id   AF-A0A1N7STF4-F1
#
_cell.length_a   1.000
_cell.length_b   1.000
_cell.length_c   1.000
_cell.angle_alpha   90.00
_cell.angle_beta   90.00
_cell.angle_gamma   90.00
#
_symmetry.space_group_name_H-M   'P 1'
#
loop_
_entity.id
_entity.type
_entity.pdbx_description
1 polymer ?
#
loop_
_entity_poly.entity_id
_entity_poly.type
_entity_poly.pdbx_seq_one_letter_code
_entity_poly.pdbx_strand_id
1 'polypeptide(L)'
;MTLVERQTRYVMLVKVASKDSEVVANALIRHACKLPQELYKSLTWDRGTEMADHKRFTVATDVMVYFCDPQHPWQRGSNENTNGLLRQYFPKGTDLSVYSQARLNAVARRLNGRPRKTLNYETPAERFQQTIASTG
;
A
#
# COMPACT_ATOMS: atom_id res chain seq x y z
N MET A 1 -4.94 5.03 4.41
CA MET A 1 -3.53 4.77 4.07
C MET A 1 -3.46 3.99 2.76
N THR A 2 -2.51 4.32 1.89
CA THR A 2 -2.34 3.69 0.57
C THR A 2 -1.03 2.91 0.54
N LEU A 3 -1.10 1.63 0.18
CA LEU A 3 0.04 0.74 0.01
C LEU A 3 0.08 0.29 -1.45
N VAL A 4 1.26 0.27 -2.05
CA VAL A 4 1.44 -0.14 -3.45
C VAL A 4 2.64 -1.08 -3.53
N GLU A 5 2.41 -2.29 -4.03
CA GLU A 5 3.49 -3.25 -4.28
C GLU A 5 4.33 -2.76 -5.48
N ARG A 6 5.66 -2.80 -5.34
CA ARG A 6 6.60 -2.08 -6.21
C ARG A 6 6.86 -2.80 -7.55
N GLN A 7 6.61 -4.09 -7.69
CA GLN A 7 6.84 -4.81 -8.94
C GLN A 7 5.58 -4.81 -9.81
N THR A 8 4.45 -5.15 -9.21
CA THR A 8 3.17 -5.43 -9.86
C THR A 8 2.20 -4.25 -9.79
N ARG A 9 2.52 -3.20 -9.03
CA ARG A 9 1.62 -2.05 -8.77
C ARG A 9 0.32 -2.45 -8.07
N TYR A 10 0.30 -3.58 -7.38
CA TYR A 10 -0.88 -4.03 -6.65
C TYR A 10 -1.19 -3.06 -5.52
N VAL A 11 -2.40 -2.51 -5.53
CA VAL A 11 -2.86 -1.47 -4.61
C VAL A 11 -3.62 -2.11 -3.46
N MET A 12 -3.28 -1.71 -2.24
CA MET A 12 -3.99 -2.06 -1.02
C MET A 12 -4.34 -0.78 -0.27
N LEU A 13 -5.62 -0.62 0.07
CA LEU A 13 -6.10 0.54 0.81
C LEU A 13 -6.45 0.09 2.22
N VAL A 14 -5.83 0.71 3.22
CA VAL A 14 -6.05 0.39 4.63
C VAL A 14 -6.71 1.58 5.31
N LYS A 15 -7.90 1.35 5.86
CA LYS A 15 -8.57 2.34 6.72
C LYS A 15 -7.82 2.40 8.04
N VAL A 16 -7.42 3.60 8.41
CA VAL A 16 -6.82 3.92 9.72
C VAL A 16 -7.73 4.94 10.40
N ALA A 17 -7.95 4.77 11.70
CA ALA A 17 -8.86 5.63 12.47
C ALA A 17 -8.22 7.00 12.75
N SER A 18 -6.91 7.03 12.93
CA SER A 18 -6.12 8.24 13.13
C SER A 18 -4.74 8.09 12.47
N LYS A 19 -3.97 9.17 12.53
CA LYS A 19 -2.58 9.26 12.07
C LYS A 19 -1.57 8.93 13.17
N ASP A 20 -2.04 8.46 14.32
CA ASP A 20 -1.15 8.13 15.43
C ASP A 20 -0.29 6.91 15.06
N SER A 21 1.00 6.97 15.40
CA SER A 21 1.98 5.94 15.03
C SER A 21 1.54 4.55 15.46
N GLU A 22 0.95 4.46 16.65
CA GLU A 22 0.45 3.21 17.21
C GLU A 22 -0.69 2.62 16.36
N VAL A 23 -1.65 3.45 15.98
CA VAL A 23 -2.84 3.05 15.20
C VAL A 23 -2.42 2.62 13.80
N VAL A 24 -1.49 3.35 13.19
CA VAL A 24 -0.93 3.04 11.87
C VAL A 24 -0.16 1.72 11.91
N ALA A 25 0.75 1.54 12.87
CA ALA A 25 1.52 0.32 13.04
C ALA A 25 0.60 -0.90 13.26
N ASN A 26 -0.40 -0.79 14.14
CA ASN A 26 -1.35 -1.88 14.39
C ASN A 26 -2.17 -2.24 13.15
N ALA A 27 -2.58 -1.24 12.36
CA ALA A 27 -3.29 -1.49 11.10
C ALA A 27 -2.40 -2.18 10.06
N LEU A 28 -1.12 -1.80 9.98
CA LEU A 28 -0.14 -2.43 9.10
C LEU A 28 0.15 -3.87 9.51
N ILE A 29 0.40 -4.15 10.79
CA ILE A 29 0.66 -5.52 11.28
C ILE A 29 -0.51 -6.44 10.92
N ARG A 30 -1.75 -6.03 11.25
CA ARG A 30 -2.96 -6.81 10.90
C ARG A 30 -3.13 -7.03 9.41
N HIS A 31 -2.63 -6.12 8.58
CA HIS A 31 -2.71 -6.25 7.13
C HIS A 31 -1.59 -7.15 6.59
N ALA A 32 -0.37 -7.01 7.11
CA ALA A 32 0.79 -7.83 6.72
C ALA A 32 0.52 -9.31 7.03
N CYS A 33 -0.06 -9.64 8.19
CA CYS A 33 -0.42 -11.02 8.55
C CYS A 33 -1.46 -11.67 7.64
N LYS A 34 -2.14 -10.91 6.77
CA LYS A 34 -3.13 -11.45 5.81
C LYS A 34 -2.54 -11.75 4.44
N LEU A 35 -1.31 -11.34 4.20
CA LEU A 35 -0.62 -11.55 2.94
C LEU A 35 0.42 -12.67 3.13
N PRO A 36 0.73 -13.43 2.06
CA PRO A 36 1.87 -14.34 2.09
C PRO A 36 3.14 -13.60 2.49
N GLN A 37 3.91 -14.16 3.43
CA GLN A 37 5.09 -13.52 4.02
C GLN A 37 6.16 -13.27 2.95
N GLU A 38 6.18 -14.11 1.92
CA GLU A 38 7.07 -14.04 0.75
C GLU A 38 6.92 -12.73 -0.04
N LEU A 39 5.76 -12.07 0.07
CA LEU A 39 5.45 -10.83 -0.64
C LEU A 39 5.80 -9.57 0.14
N TYR A 40 5.95 -9.68 1.46
CA TYR A 40 6.12 -8.53 2.34
C TYR A 40 7.57 -8.41 2.84
N LYS A 41 8.56 -8.54 1.94
CA LYS A 41 9.99 -8.54 2.31
C LYS A 41 10.48 -7.20 2.90
N SER A 42 9.92 -6.09 2.44
CA SER A 42 10.29 -4.76 2.91
C SER A 42 9.17 -3.76 2.71
N LEU A 43 9.17 -2.71 3.53
CA LEU A 43 8.26 -1.59 3.44
C LEU A 43 9.07 -0.30 3.26
N THR A 44 8.76 0.47 2.23
CA THR A 44 9.32 1.82 2.07
C THR A 44 8.28 2.86 2.48
N TRP A 45 8.63 3.75 3.40
CA TRP A 45 7.75 4.79 3.92
C TRP A 45 8.33 6.19 3.78
N ASP A 46 7.48 7.21 3.91
CA ASP A 46 7.96 8.58 4.09
C ASP A 46 8.39 8.82 5.55
N ARG A 47 9.10 9.92 5.80
CA ARG A 47 9.52 10.30 7.15
C ARG A 47 8.39 10.92 7.97
N GLY A 48 7.14 10.53 7.73
CA GLY A 48 6.00 10.97 8.52
C GLY A 48 6.09 10.49 9.96
N THR A 49 5.59 11.30 10.90
CA THR A 49 5.50 10.96 12.33
C THR A 49 4.60 9.74 12.59
N GLU A 50 3.69 9.46 11.65
CA GLU A 50 2.83 8.27 11.54
C GLU A 50 3.63 6.94 11.60
N MET A 51 4.95 6.95 11.44
CA MET A 51 5.81 5.77 11.42
C MET A 51 6.90 5.78 12.51
N ALA A 52 6.71 6.58 13.58
CA ALA A 52 7.63 6.61 14.73
C ALA A 52 7.81 5.22 15.37
N ASP A 53 6.75 4.41 15.42
CA ASP A 53 6.75 3.06 16.01
C ASP A 53 7.09 1.93 15.02
N HIS A 54 7.75 2.23 13.89
CA HIS A 54 8.12 1.24 12.88
C HIS A 54 8.93 0.06 13.41
N LYS A 55 9.75 0.26 14.45
CA LYS A 55 10.50 -0.83 15.10
C LYS A 55 9.58 -1.93 15.60
N ARG A 56 8.42 -1.56 16.15
CA ARG A 56 7.41 -2.52 16.62
C ARG A 56 6.79 -3.28 15.46
N PHE A 57 6.57 -2.61 14.33
CA PHE A 57 6.11 -3.26 13.10
C PHE A 57 7.13 -4.30 12.60
N THR A 58 8.42 -3.93 12.53
CA THR A 58 9.49 -4.86 12.10
C THR A 58 9.58 -6.07 13.02
N VAL A 59 9.58 -5.88 14.34
CA VAL A 59 9.62 -7.00 15.30
C VAL A 59 8.40 -7.93 15.16
N ALA A 60 7.21 -7.38 14.91
CA ALA A 60 5.99 -8.17 14.82
C ALA A 60 5.81 -8.94 13.50
N THR A 61 6.50 -8.52 12.43
CA THR A 61 6.25 -9.03 11.07
C THR A 61 7.49 -9.56 10.35
N ASP A 62 8.68 -9.33 10.92
CA ASP A 62 9.99 -9.56 10.31
C ASP A 62 10.23 -8.74 9.02
N VAL A 63 9.46 -7.66 8.85
CA VAL A 63 9.52 -6.79 7.66
C VAL A 63 10.40 -5.59 7.91
N MET A 64 11.43 -5.46 7.08
CA MET A 64 12.36 -4.33 7.15
C MET A 64 11.69 -3.04 6.64
N VAL A 65 11.73 -1.99 7.47
CA VAL A 65 11.22 -0.66 7.11
C VAL A 65 12.36 0.24 6.67
N TYR A 66 12.20 0.85 5.50
CA TYR A 66 13.12 1.83 4.92
C TYR A 66 12.42 3.17 4.76
N PHE A 67 13.15 4.26 4.96
CA PHE A 67 12.61 5.61 4.82
C PHE A 67 13.13 6.28 3.56
N CYS A 68 12.26 7.00 2.85
CA CYS A 68 12.66 7.88 1.77
C CYS A 68 13.61 8.99 2.25
N ASP A 69 14.48 9.42 1.36
CA ASP A 69 15.41 10.53 1.59
C ASP A 69 14.65 11.88 1.55
N PRO A 70 15.07 12.87 2.36
CA PRO A 70 14.45 14.19 2.34
C PRO A 70 14.61 14.82 0.96
N GLN A 71 13.57 15.48 0.45
CA GLN A 71 13.60 16.16 -0.87
C GLN A 71 13.77 15.22 -2.08
N HIS A 72 13.51 13.92 -1.94
CA HIS A 72 13.60 12.93 -3.03
C HIS A 72 12.21 12.36 -3.43
N PRO A 73 11.30 13.18 -4.00
CA PRO A 73 9.92 12.75 -4.29
C PRO A 73 9.82 11.59 -5.29
N TRP A 74 10.81 11.42 -6.18
CA TRP A 74 10.83 10.33 -7.17
C TRP A 74 10.87 8.93 -6.54
N GLN A 75 11.36 8.80 -5.31
CA GLN A 75 11.31 7.54 -4.55
C GLN A 75 9.86 7.09 -4.26
N ARG A 76 8.88 7.99 -4.44
CA ARG A 76 7.45 7.76 -4.20
C ARG A 76 6.58 7.82 -5.45
N GLY A 77 7.18 7.87 -6.65
CA GLY A 77 6.42 8.07 -7.89
C GLY A 77 5.27 7.07 -8.10
N SER A 78 5.42 5.82 -7.67
CA SER A 78 4.36 4.80 -7.74
C SER A 78 3.15 5.15 -6.85
N ASN A 79 3.38 5.65 -5.64
CA ASN A 79 2.31 6.06 -4.73
C ASN A 79 1.63 7.33 -5.22
N GLU A 80 2.39 8.30 -5.75
CA GLU A 80 1.82 9.54 -6.30
C GLU A 80 0.93 9.26 -7.51
N ASN A 81 1.39 8.41 -8.45
CA ASN A 81 0.59 7.98 -9.58
C ASN A 81 -0.69 7.25 -9.13
N THR A 82 -0.57 6.35 -8.15
CA THR A 82 -1.70 5.61 -7.59
C THR A 82 -2.70 6.53 -6.90
N ASN A 83 -2.23 7.49 -6.12
CA ASN A 83 -3.07 8.51 -5.50
C ASN A 83 -3.79 9.37 -6.55
N GLY A 84 -3.13 9.67 -7.68
CA GLY A 84 -3.78 10.32 -8.83
C GLY A 84 -4.95 9.51 -9.39
N LEU A 85 -4.82 8.19 -9.48
CA LEU A 85 -5.90 7.30 -9.93
C LEU A 85 -7.03 7.18 -8.90
N LEU A 86 -6.68 7.14 -7.60
CA LEU A 86 -7.66 7.11 -6.52
C LEU A 86 -8.55 8.36 -6.49
N ARG A 87 -8.06 9.51 -7.00
CA ARG A 87 -8.86 10.73 -7.13
C ARG A 87 -10.07 10.59 -8.06
N GLN A 88 -10.11 9.57 -8.92
CA GLN A 88 -11.30 9.23 -9.72
C GLN A 88 -12.46 8.68 -8.86
N TYR A 89 -12.14 8.15 -7.67
CA TYR A 89 -13.10 7.56 -6.74
C TYR A 89 -13.29 8.40 -5.48
N PHE A 90 -12.23 9.09 -5.06
CA PHE A 90 -12.18 9.94 -3.87
C PHE A 90 -11.63 11.31 -4.26
N PRO A 91 -12.48 12.22 -4.77
CA PRO A 91 -12.06 13.57 -5.12
C PRO A 91 -11.30 14.27 -3.99
N LYS A 92 -10.49 15.26 -4.34
CA LYS A 92 -9.73 16.01 -3.34
C LYS A 92 -10.69 16.69 -2.36
N GLY A 93 -10.43 16.57 -1.06
CA GLY A 93 -11.29 17.14 -0.01
C GLY A 93 -12.44 16.23 0.41
N THR A 94 -12.62 15.06 -0.20
CA THR A 94 -13.59 14.07 0.29
C THR A 94 -13.17 13.56 1.67
N ASP A 95 -14.10 13.57 2.62
CA ASP A 95 -13.91 12.90 3.89
C ASP A 95 -13.81 11.38 3.67
N LEU A 96 -12.63 10.82 3.95
CA LEU A 96 -12.40 9.39 3.82
C LEU A 96 -12.93 8.58 5.03
N SER A 97 -13.29 9.26 6.12
CA SER A 97 -13.78 8.64 7.34
C SER A 97 -15.13 7.92 7.13
N VAL A 98 -15.97 8.42 6.21
CA VAL A 98 -17.29 7.86 5.91
C VAL A 98 -17.23 6.54 5.11
N TYR A 99 -16.10 6.24 4.47
CA TYR A 99 -15.98 5.01 3.69
C TYR A 99 -15.58 3.82 4.56
N SER A 100 -16.29 2.71 4.38
CA SER A 100 -15.96 1.43 5.00
C SER A 100 -14.73 0.79 4.37
N GLN A 101 -14.03 -0.08 5.11
CA GLN A 101 -12.94 -0.88 4.57
C GLN A 101 -13.39 -1.72 3.35
N ALA A 102 -14.64 -2.20 3.34
CA ALA A 102 -15.20 -2.93 2.21
C ALA A 102 -15.29 -2.07 0.94
N ARG A 103 -15.68 -0.79 1.07
CA ARG A 103 -15.71 0.14 -0.06
C ARG A 103 -14.29 0.44 -0.58
N LEU A 104 -13.34 0.63 0.32
CA LEU A 104 -11.93 0.81 -0.05
C LEU A 104 -11.40 -0.42 -0.81
N ASN A 105 -11.69 -1.63 -0.32
CA ASN A 105 -11.31 -2.89 -0.97
C ASN A 105 -11.93 -3.01 -2.38
N ALA A 106 -13.19 -2.59 -2.55
CA ALA A 106 -13.85 -2.61 -3.85
C ALA A 106 -13.15 -1.66 -4.86
N VAL A 107 -12.74 -0.47 -4.41
CA VAL A 107 -11.99 0.48 -5.25
C VAL A 107 -10.59 -0.06 -5.57
N ALA A 108 -9.89 -0.61 -4.57
CA ALA A 108 -8.59 -1.26 -4.78
C ALA A 108 -8.70 -2.39 -5.82
N ARG A 109 -9.72 -3.25 -5.72
CA ARG A 109 -9.98 -4.34 -6.68
C ARG A 109 -10.19 -3.81 -8.11
N ARG A 110 -10.95 -2.71 -8.28
CA ARG A 110 -11.12 -2.07 -9.59
C ARG A 110 -9.80 -1.55 -10.15
N LEU A 111 -8.96 -0.95 -9.32
CA LEU A 111 -7.63 -0.48 -9.76
C LEU A 111 -6.67 -1.64 -10.06
N ASN A 112 -6.78 -2.75 -9.34
CA ASN A 112 -5.97 -3.95 -9.52
C ASN A 112 -6.41 -4.78 -10.72
N GLY A 113 -7.66 -4.65 -11.17
CA GLY A 113 -8.16 -5.23 -12.43
C GLY A 113 -8.02 -4.31 -13.64
N ARG A 114 -7.35 -3.16 -13.51
CA ARG A 114 -7.15 -2.21 -14.61
C ARG A 114 -5.79 -2.45 -15.28
N PRO A 115 -5.75 -2.75 -16.59
CA PRO A 115 -4.50 -2.88 -17.36
C PRO A 115 -3.54 -1.71 -17.17
N ARG A 116 -2.24 -2.00 -17.04
CA ARG A 116 -1.19 -0.98 -16.92
C ARG A 116 -0.21 -1.09 -18.07
N LYS A 117 0.02 0.03 -18.77
CA LYS A 117 1.06 0.11 -19.82
C LYS A 117 2.45 -0.28 -19.29
N THR A 118 2.75 0.04 -18.02
CA THR A 118 4.02 -0.34 -17.36
C THR A 118 4.15 -1.84 -17.10
N LEU A 119 3.07 -2.61 -17.24
CA LEU A 119 3.01 -4.07 -17.07
C LEU A 119 2.65 -4.74 -18.40
N ASN A 120 3.02 -4.15 -19.54
CA ASN A 120 2.66 -4.66 -20.88
C ASN A 120 1.15 -4.90 -21.06
N TYR A 121 0.33 -4.04 -20.45
CA TYR A 121 -1.14 -4.14 -20.42
C TYR A 121 -1.70 -5.32 -19.63
N GLU A 122 -0.89 -6.05 -18.88
CA GLU A 122 -1.41 -6.93 -17.82
C GLU A 122 -1.97 -6.10 -16.65
N THR A 123 -2.89 -6.70 -15.91
CA THR A 123 -3.45 -6.10 -14.69
C THR A 123 -2.52 -6.34 -13.50
N PRO A 124 -2.50 -5.42 -12.51
CA PRO A 124 -1.77 -5.64 -11.26
C PRO A 124 -2.14 -6.95 -10.57
N ALA A 125 -3.41 -7.36 -10.63
CA ALA A 125 -3.87 -8.62 -10.05
C ALA A 125 -3.28 -9.85 -10.74
N GLU A 126 -3.24 -9.89 -12.07
CA GLU A 126 -2.64 -11.00 -12.83
C GLU A 126 -1.14 -11.12 -12.54
N ARG A 127 -0.40 -10.00 -12.65
CA ARG A 127 1.04 -9.96 -12.34
C ARG A 127 1.34 -10.39 -10.91
N PHE A 128 0.50 -9.97 -9.96
CA PHE A 128 0.62 -10.34 -8.56
C PHE A 128 0.42 -11.84 -8.36
N GLN A 129 -0.60 -12.44 -8.96
CA GLN A 129 -0.83 -13.89 -8.90
C GLN A 129 0.32 -14.69 -9.52
N GLN A 130 0.84 -14.26 -10.68
CA GLN A 130 2.01 -14.89 -11.31
C GLN A 130 3.24 -14.85 -10.39
N THR A 131 3.49 -13.71 -9.73
CA THR A 131 4.64 -13.54 -8.82
C THR A 131 4.51 -14.42 -7.57
N ILE A 132 3.29 -14.58 -7.04
CA ILE A 132 3.02 -15.51 -5.93
C ILE A 132 3.28 -16.95 -6.38
N ALA A 133 2.74 -17.34 -7.53
CA ALA A 133 2.86 -18.70 -8.04
C ALA A 133 4.32 -19.10 -8.35
N SER A 134 5.19 -18.14 -8.67
CA SER A 134 6.62 -18.39 -8.88
C SER A 134 7.47 -18.42 -7.60
N THR A 135 6.89 -18.06 -6.45
CA THR A 135 7.63 -17.95 -5.18
C THR A 135 7.33 -19.13 -4.23
N GLY A 136 6.33 -19.97 -4.54
CA GLY A 136 6.05 -21.23 -3.85
C GLY A 136 6.61 -22.43 -4.62
#